data_AF-A0A3S4LMC9-F1
#
_entry.id   AF-A0A3S4LMC9-F1
#
_cell.length_a   1.000
_cell.length_b   1.000
_cell.length_c   1.000
_cell.angle_alpha   90.00
_cell.angle_beta   90.00
_cell.angle_gamma   90.00
#
_symmetry.space_group_name_H-M   'P 1'
#
loop_
_entity.id
_entity.type
_entity.pdbx_description
1 polymer ?
#
loop_
_entity_poly.entity_id
_entity_poly.type
_entity_poly.pdbx_seq_one_letter_code
_entity_poly.pdbx_strand_id
1 'polypeptide(L)' 'MSTPTFVHRTVLLTEAVDALAIRPDGVYVDCTFGRGGHSRLILSKLGPPAG' A
#
# COMPACT_ATOMS: atom_id res chain seq x y z
N MET A 1 -14.40 29.95 11.92
CA MET A 1 -14.93 28.88 11.04
C MET A 1 -13.89 27.78 11.00
N SER A 2 -14.23 26.56 11.40
CA SER A 2 -13.28 25.43 11.35
C SER A 2 -13.33 24.80 9.97
N THR A 3 -12.18 24.72 9.31
CA THR A 3 -12.05 24.08 7.99
C THR A 3 -12.12 22.56 8.18
N PRO A 4 -12.93 21.83 7.40
CA PRO A 4 -12.98 20.37 7.49
C PRO A 4 -11.61 19.78 7.08
N THR A 5 -11.11 18.84 7.88
CA THR A 5 -9.88 18.11 7.58
C THR A 5 -10.14 17.08 6.49
N PHE A 6 -9.47 17.23 5.34
CA PHE A 6 -9.50 16.20 4.29
C PHE A 6 -8.67 14.99 4.71
N VAL A 7 -9.27 13.80 4.66
CA VAL A 7 -8.59 12.52 4.88
C VAL A 7 -8.42 11.82 3.53
N HIS A 8 -7.18 11.53 3.16
CA HIS A 8 -6.89 10.81 1.94
C HIS A 8 -7.30 9.34 2.06
N ARG A 9 -8.15 8.88 1.12
CA ARG A 9 -8.54 7.48 0.99
C ARG A 9 -8.00 6.93 -0.32
N THR A 10 -7.23 5.84 -0.23
CA THR A 10 -6.72 5.15 -1.42
C THR A 10 -7.84 4.42 -2.14
N VAL A 11 -7.91 4.61 -3.45
CA VAL A 11 -8.91 3.99 -4.33
C VAL A 11 -8.48 2.56 -4.66
N LEU A 12 -9.45 1.62 -4.64
CA LEU A 12 -9.24 0.19 -4.90
C LEU A 12 -8.04 -0.39 -4.12
N LEU A 13 -7.94 -0.03 -2.84
CA LEU A 13 -6.79 -0.38 -2.03
C LEU A 13 -6.62 -1.90 -1.91
N THR A 14 -7.68 -2.61 -1.53
CA THR A 14 -7.63 -4.06 -1.29
C THR A 14 -7.55 -4.81 -2.62
N GLU A 15 -8.40 -4.46 -3.59
CA GLU A 15 -8.49 -5.15 -4.87
C GLU A 15 -7.19 -5.06 -5.66
N ALA A 16 -6.55 -3.88 -5.68
CA ALA A 16 -5.27 -3.71 -6.38
C ALA A 16 -4.15 -4.54 -5.72
N VAL A 17 -4.11 -4.61 -4.38
CA VAL A 17 -3.08 -5.39 -3.66
C VAL A 17 -3.34 -6.89 -3.73
N ASP A 18 -4.59 -7.33 -3.71
CA ASP A 18 -4.94 -8.75 -3.84
C ASP A 18 -4.59 -9.28 -5.24
N ALA A 19 -4.81 -8.47 -6.28
CA ALA A 19 -4.45 -8.83 -7.66
C ALA A 19 -2.93 -9.02 -7.87
N LEU A 20 -2.08 -8.42 -7.04
CA LEU A 20 -0.62 -8.62 -7.11
C LEU A 20 -0.17 -10.01 -6.63
N ALA A 21 -1.07 -10.79 -6.01
CA ALA A 21 -0.76 -12.12 -5.46
C ALA A 21 0.56 -12.14 -4.67
N ILE A 22 0.63 -11.27 -3.65
CA ILE A 22 1.88 -10.98 -2.94
C ILE A 22 2.54 -12.26 -2.41
N ARG A 23 3.82 -12.41 -2.72
CA ARG A 23 4.71 -13.41 -2.17
C ARG A 23 5.46 -12.81 -0.97
N PRO A 24 5.51 -13.48 0.19
CA PRO A 24 6.19 -12.95 1.37
C PRO A 24 7.67 -12.61 1.16
N ASP A 25 8.34 -13.33 0.26
CA ASP A 25 9.75 -13.15 -0.14
C ASP A 25 9.92 -12.25 -1.38
N GLY A 26 8.83 -11.67 -1.89
CA GLY A 26 8.82 -10.91 -3.13
C GLY A 26 9.33 -9.48 -2.99
N VAL A 27 9.80 -8.92 -4.10
CA VAL A 27 10.21 -7.51 -4.23
C VAL A 27 9.23 -6.81 -5.16
N TYR A 28 8.68 -5.68 -4.70
CA TYR A 28 7.61 -4.94 -5.39
C TYR A 28 8.02 -3.49 -5.56
N VAL A 29 7.58 -2.87 -6.66
CA VAL A 29 7.79 -1.45 -6.95
C VAL A 29 6.44 -0.74 -6.97
N ASP A 30 6.29 0.28 -6.14
CA ASP A 30 5.16 1.22 -6.21
C ASP A 30 5.58 2.43 -7.05
N CYS A 31 5.27 2.39 -8.35
CA CYS A 31 5.61 3.46 -9.30
C CYS A 31 4.80 4.75 -9.08
N THR A 32 3.82 4.74 -8.17
CA THR A 32 2.85 5.82 -7.98
C THR A 32 2.61 6.11 -6.50
N PHE A 33 3.68 6.03 -5.70
CA PHE A 33 3.66 6.05 -4.24
C PHE A 33 2.58 6.93 -3.60
N GLY A 34 2.39 8.17 -4.07
CA GLY A 34 1.32 9.05 -3.60
C GLY A 34 1.41 9.30 -2.08
N ARG A 35 0.37 8.95 -1.32
CA ARG A 35 0.39 8.96 0.16
C ARG A 35 0.70 7.59 0.78
N GLY A 36 1.18 6.63 -0.01
CA GLY A 36 1.69 5.34 0.45
C GLY A 36 0.62 4.33 0.87
N GLY A 37 -0.65 4.51 0.50
CA GLY A 37 -1.71 3.58 0.90
C GLY A 37 -1.50 2.16 0.38
N HIS A 38 -1.19 2.01 -0.91
CA HIS A 38 -0.86 0.71 -1.50
C HIS A 38 0.45 0.16 -0.94
N SER A 39 1.53 0.96 -0.94
CA SER A 39 2.82 0.59 -0.32
C SER A 39 2.68 0.05 1.11
N ARG A 40 1.87 0.69 1.97
CA ARG A 40 1.66 0.24 3.35
C ARG A 40 0.98 -1.13 3.42
N LEU A 41 -0.02 -1.37 2.56
CA LEU A 41 -0.71 -2.66 2.53
C LEU A 41 0.17 -3.76 1.92
N ILE A 42 0.97 -3.45 0.90
CA ILE A 42 1.99 -4.35 0.34
C ILE A 42 2.96 -4.80 1.43
N LEU A 43 3.58 -3.84 2.15
CA LEU A 43 4.54 -4.11 3.22
C LEU A 43 3.95 -4.97 4.35
N SER A 44 2.67 -4.79 4.68
CA SER A 44 2.00 -5.60 5.71
C SER A 44 1.85 -7.09 5.34
N LYS A 45 1.99 -7.42 4.05
CA LYS A 45 1.92 -8.79 3.52
C LYS A 45 3.30 -9.39 3.22
N LEU A 46 4.37 -8.61 3.30
CA LEU A 46 5.74 -9.08 3.11
C LEU A 46 6.28 -9.72 4.40
N GLY A 47 7.17 -10.69 4.22
CA GLY A 47 7.96 -11.28 5.30
C GLY A 47 9.03 -10.31 5.81
N PRO A 48 9.74 -10.67 6.88
CA PRO A 48 10.89 -9.89 7.35
C PRO A 48 11.95 -9.75 6.25
N PRO A 49 12.75 -8.68 6.26
CA PRO A 49 13.87 -8.53 5.34
C PRO A 49 14.80 -9.75 5.44
N ALA A 50 15.26 -10.26 4.29
CA ALA A 50 16.38 -11.18 4.28
C ALA A 50 17.60 -10.43 4.85
N GLY A 51 18.22 -11.01 5.88
CA GLY A 51 19.40 -10.46 6.55
C GLY A 51 20.64 -10.46 5.68
#